data_AF-A0A9X9PZK0-F1
#
_entry.id   AF-A0A9X9PZK0-F1
#
_cell.length_a   1.000
_cell.length_b   1.000
_cell.length_c   1.000
_cell.angle_alpha   90.00
_cell.angle_beta   90.00
_cell.angle_gamma   90.00
#
_symmetry.space_group_name_H-M   'P 1'
#
loop_
_entity.id
_entity.type
_entity.pdbx_description
1 polymer ?
#
loop_
_entity_poly.entity_id
_entity_poly.type
_entity_poly.pdbx_seq_one_letter_code
_entity_poly.pdbx_strand_id
1 'polypeptide(L)'
;CSQPPSESWGRWRTRLPKAKGGGGSCLQGLTGPDTLALRHCPSSTPPHSDKMSSKGSVVLAYSGGLDTSCILVWLKEQGYDVIAYLANIGQKEDFEEARKKALKLGAKKVFIEDVSKEFVEEFIWPAIQSSALYEDRYLLGTSLARPCIARKQVEIAQREGAKYVSHGATGKGNDQVRFELTCYSLAPQIKVIAPWRMPEFYNRFQGRNDLMEYAKVWLRLPKHP
;
A
#
# COMPACT_ATOMS: atom_id res chain seq x y z
N CYS A 1 30.31 -3.27 28.80
CA CYS A 1 30.62 -3.97 27.53
C CYS A 1 29.78 -5.23 27.49
N SER A 2 28.99 -5.54 26.46
CA SER A 2 28.99 -5.03 25.08
C SER A 2 27.56 -5.06 24.50
N GLN A 3 27.20 -4.11 23.64
CA GLN A 3 25.93 -4.18 22.88
C GLN A 3 26.10 -5.02 21.60
N PRO A 4 25.11 -5.83 21.19
CA PRO A 4 24.99 -6.32 19.83
C PRO A 4 24.38 -5.24 18.91
N PRO A 5 24.66 -5.25 17.60
CA PRO A 5 24.38 -4.11 16.71
C PRO A 5 22.92 -4.00 16.27
N SER A 6 22.46 -2.76 16.10
CA SER A 6 21.17 -2.43 15.50
C SER A 6 21.28 -2.33 13.96
N GLU A 7 20.95 -3.40 13.23
CA GLU A 7 20.94 -3.38 11.76
C GLU A 7 19.61 -3.78 11.11
N SER A 8 19.08 -2.83 10.34
CA SER A 8 18.38 -3.04 9.06
C SER A 8 17.00 -3.76 9.03
N TRP A 9 15.93 -2.96 9.17
CA TRP A 9 14.69 -3.21 8.44
C TRP A 9 14.92 -2.96 6.94
N GLY A 10 15.49 -3.92 6.19
CA GLY A 10 15.89 -3.61 4.82
C GLY A 10 16.47 -4.68 3.89
N ARG A 11 16.31 -5.99 4.11
CA ARG A 11 16.72 -6.97 3.07
C ARG A 11 16.08 -8.37 3.14
N TRP A 12 14.98 -8.57 2.42
CA TRP A 12 14.50 -9.90 2.04
C TRP A 12 14.75 -10.14 0.54
N ARG A 13 15.82 -10.87 0.20
CA ARG A 13 16.08 -11.36 -1.16
C ARG A 13 15.57 -12.79 -1.30
N THR A 14 14.50 -12.99 -2.06
CA THR A 14 14.12 -14.31 -2.55
C THR A 14 14.96 -14.68 -3.78
N ARG A 15 15.76 -15.76 -3.68
CA ARG A 15 16.34 -16.45 -4.85
C ARG A 15 15.42 -17.62 -5.21
N LEU A 16 14.88 -17.64 -6.43
CA LEU A 16 14.32 -18.83 -7.09
C LEU A 16 14.62 -18.78 -8.61
N PRO A 17 14.52 -19.90 -9.35
CA PRO A 17 15.48 -20.20 -10.42
C PRO A 17 15.11 -19.71 -11.82
N LYS A 18 16.12 -19.68 -12.71
CA LYS A 18 15.96 -19.41 -14.15
C LYS A 18 15.22 -20.55 -14.85
N ALA A 19 14.11 -20.25 -15.52
CA ALA A 19 13.56 -21.11 -16.57
C ALA A 19 14.42 -20.99 -17.86
N LYS A 20 14.64 -22.11 -18.55
CA LYS A 20 15.40 -22.16 -19.81
C LYS A 20 14.51 -21.76 -20.98
N GLY A 21 15.04 -20.96 -21.91
CA GLY A 21 14.45 -20.75 -23.23
C GLY A 21 15.01 -21.73 -24.26
N GLY A 22 14.11 -22.46 -24.93
CA GLY A 22 14.22 -22.83 -26.33
C GLY A 22 12.98 -22.26 -27.03
N GLY A 23 12.97 -21.88 -28.30
CA GLY A 23 13.87 -22.25 -29.39
C GLY A 23 12.98 -22.69 -30.56
N GLY A 24 13.01 -21.96 -31.68
CA GLY A 24 12.09 -22.22 -32.80
C GLY A 24 11.98 -21.03 -33.75
N SER A 25 12.75 -21.08 -34.82
CA SER A 25 12.58 -20.22 -36.00
C SER A 25 11.58 -20.84 -36.98
N CYS A 26 10.89 -20.01 -37.75
CA CYS A 26 10.76 -20.24 -39.20
C CYS A 26 10.36 -18.97 -39.96
N LEU A 27 10.46 -19.03 -41.29
CA LEU A 27 10.53 -17.92 -42.25
C LEU A 27 9.53 -18.11 -43.42
N GLN A 28 9.38 -17.06 -44.24
CA GLN A 28 8.95 -17.04 -45.68
C GLN A 28 7.45 -17.03 -46.08
N GLY A 29 7.19 -16.35 -47.24
CA GLY A 29 5.94 -16.33 -48.04
C GLY A 29 5.18 -14.99 -47.99
N LEU A 30 5.20 -14.03 -48.94
CA LEU A 30 4.84 -14.02 -50.39
C LEU A 30 3.32 -14.19 -50.66
N THR A 31 2.58 -13.39 -51.46
CA THR A 31 2.82 -12.11 -52.20
C THR A 31 1.47 -11.50 -52.70
N GLY A 32 1.35 -10.18 -52.95
CA GLY A 32 0.22 -9.59 -53.71
C GLY A 32 -0.11 -8.10 -53.41
N PRO A 33 -0.67 -7.30 -54.37
CA PRO A 33 -0.79 -5.84 -54.26
C PRO A 33 -2.22 -5.30 -53.95
N ASP A 34 -2.32 -3.97 -53.91
CA ASP A 34 -3.54 -3.13 -54.01
C ASP A 34 -4.60 -3.19 -52.88
N THR A 35 -4.48 -2.29 -51.90
CA THR A 35 -5.50 -1.22 -51.77
C THR A 35 -5.01 0.00 -51.00
N LEU A 36 -5.34 1.18 -51.51
CA LEU A 36 -5.04 2.47 -50.87
C LEU A 36 -6.03 2.74 -49.72
N ALA A 37 -5.67 2.35 -48.50
CA ALA A 37 -6.42 2.67 -47.28
C ALA A 37 -5.68 3.70 -46.43
N LEU A 38 -6.19 4.95 -46.44
CA LEU A 38 -5.70 6.04 -45.60
C LEU A 38 -5.73 5.62 -44.11
N ARG A 39 -4.54 5.37 -43.53
CA ARG A 39 -4.39 5.15 -42.10
C ARG A 39 -4.70 6.46 -41.37
N HIS A 40 -5.96 6.64 -40.96
CA HIS A 40 -6.27 7.54 -39.86
C HIS A 40 -5.47 7.09 -38.64
N CYS A 41 -4.45 7.87 -38.27
CA CYS A 41 -3.90 7.79 -36.92
C CYS A 41 -5.05 8.11 -35.96
N PRO A 42 -5.42 7.23 -34.99
CA PRO A 42 -6.28 7.66 -33.91
C PRO A 42 -5.53 8.76 -33.17
N SER A 43 -6.05 9.98 -33.23
CA SER A 43 -5.46 11.13 -32.55
C SER A 43 -5.38 10.81 -31.06
N SER A 44 -4.17 10.72 -30.53
CA SER A 44 -3.90 10.47 -29.12
C SER A 44 -4.18 11.73 -28.30
N THR A 45 -5.43 12.19 -28.29
CA THR A 45 -5.92 13.14 -27.30
C THR A 45 -6.03 12.40 -25.97
N PRO A 46 -5.31 12.82 -24.91
CA PRO A 46 -5.56 12.27 -23.59
C PRO A 46 -7.02 12.54 -23.22
N PRO A 47 -7.75 11.58 -22.62
CA PRO A 47 -9.13 11.81 -22.25
C PRO A 47 -9.21 13.00 -21.31
N HIS A 48 -10.04 13.98 -21.67
CA HIS A 48 -10.30 15.13 -20.82
C HIS A 48 -10.84 14.65 -19.46
N SER A 49 -10.44 15.36 -18.40
CA SER A 49 -10.70 14.95 -17.03
C SER A 49 -12.18 15.09 -16.65
N ASP A 50 -12.97 14.07 -16.93
CA ASP A 50 -14.27 13.90 -16.30
C ASP A 50 -14.09 13.82 -14.78
N LYS A 51 -14.86 14.64 -14.05
CA LYS A 51 -14.98 14.54 -12.59
C LYS A 51 -15.72 13.26 -12.25
N MET A 52 -15.01 12.14 -12.21
CA MET A 52 -15.49 10.89 -11.64
C MET A 52 -16.02 11.17 -10.23
N SER A 53 -17.31 10.92 -10.03
CA SER A 53 -17.95 11.06 -8.72
C SER A 53 -17.25 10.12 -7.71
N SER A 54 -16.74 10.69 -6.61
CA SER A 54 -15.99 9.95 -5.58
C SER A 54 -16.77 8.72 -5.11
N LYS A 55 -16.12 7.55 -5.12
CA LYS A 55 -16.66 6.30 -4.54
C LYS A 55 -16.73 6.35 -3.01
N GLY A 56 -16.27 7.44 -2.40
CA GLY A 56 -16.20 7.68 -0.96
C GLY A 56 -14.77 7.83 -0.46
N SER A 57 -14.64 8.30 0.79
CA SER A 57 -13.34 8.41 1.46
C SER A 57 -12.82 7.05 1.93
N VAL A 58 -11.51 6.84 1.79
CA VAL A 58 -10.77 5.67 2.28
C VAL A 58 -9.61 6.11 3.17
N VAL A 59 -9.50 5.56 4.38
CA VAL A 59 -8.35 5.79 5.26
C VAL A 59 -7.28 4.73 4.99
N LEU A 60 -6.17 5.12 4.36
CA LEU A 60 -5.03 4.27 4.07
C LEU A 60 -4.00 4.34 5.20
N ALA A 61 -3.73 3.20 5.85
CA ALA A 61 -2.54 3.03 6.68
C ALA A 61 -1.30 3.13 5.78
N TYR A 62 -0.56 4.22 5.93
CA TYR A 62 0.48 4.69 5.03
C TYR A 62 1.82 4.76 5.75
N SER A 63 2.87 4.14 5.20
CA SER A 63 4.21 4.11 5.80
C SER A 63 5.23 4.96 5.06
N GLY A 64 4.82 5.73 4.05
CA GLY A 64 5.77 6.41 3.16
C GLY A 64 6.53 5.49 2.20
N GLY A 65 6.48 4.17 2.40
CA GLY A 65 7.13 3.17 1.55
C GLY A 65 6.55 3.09 0.13
N LEU A 66 7.31 2.49 -0.79
CA LEU A 66 6.94 2.32 -2.21
C LEU A 66 5.52 1.75 -2.36
N ASP A 67 5.25 0.63 -1.71
CA ASP A 67 3.99 -0.11 -1.78
C ASP A 67 2.79 0.78 -1.39
N THR A 68 2.86 1.45 -0.24
CA THR A 68 1.78 2.36 0.21
C THR A 68 1.67 3.62 -0.65
N SER A 69 2.77 4.12 -1.24
CA SER A 69 2.73 5.22 -2.21
C SER A 69 2.04 4.81 -3.51
N CYS A 70 2.33 3.62 -4.05
CA CYS A 70 1.65 3.09 -5.23
C CYS A 70 0.18 2.80 -4.96
N ILE A 71 -0.16 2.27 -3.78
CA ILE A 71 -1.54 2.03 -3.34
C ILE A 71 -2.33 3.35 -3.23
N LEU A 72 -1.74 4.41 -2.68
CA LEU A 72 -2.38 5.73 -2.60
C LEU A 72 -2.79 6.23 -3.99
N VAL A 73 -1.85 6.23 -4.95
CA VAL A 73 -2.12 6.67 -6.33
C VAL A 73 -3.13 5.75 -7.01
N TRP A 74 -3.02 4.43 -6.83
CA TRP A 74 -3.95 3.47 -7.41
C TRP A 74 -5.38 3.62 -6.85
N LEU A 75 -5.55 3.83 -5.54
CA LEU A 75 -6.87 4.08 -4.94
C LEU A 75 -7.50 5.37 -5.49
N LYS A 76 -6.69 6.40 -5.74
CA LYS A 76 -7.13 7.63 -6.40
C LYS A 76 -7.53 7.37 -7.87
N GLU A 77 -6.76 6.58 -8.63
CA GLU A 77 -7.15 6.11 -9.98
C GLU A 77 -8.46 5.30 -9.96
N GLN A 78 -8.71 4.53 -8.89
CA GLN A 78 -9.98 3.82 -8.70
C GLN A 78 -11.15 4.73 -8.33
N GLY A 79 -10.93 6.03 -8.10
CA GLY A 79 -11.97 7.02 -7.79
C GLY A 79 -12.29 7.17 -6.30
N TYR A 80 -11.37 6.83 -5.39
CA TYR A 80 -11.54 7.07 -3.95
C TYR A 80 -10.86 8.36 -3.47
N ASP A 81 -11.47 9.00 -2.48
CA ASP A 81 -10.88 10.12 -1.73
C ASP A 81 -9.92 9.57 -0.66
N VAL A 82 -8.62 9.50 -0.97
CA VAL A 82 -7.63 8.88 -0.07
C VAL A 82 -7.22 9.82 1.06
N ILE A 83 -7.49 9.41 2.30
CA ILE A 83 -6.95 9.99 3.53
C ILE A 83 -5.75 9.13 3.94
N ALA A 84 -4.56 9.70 4.02
CA ALA A 84 -3.38 8.98 4.48
C ALA A 84 -3.27 9.05 6.01
N TYR A 85 -3.04 7.92 6.66
CA TYR A 85 -2.83 7.82 8.10
C TYR A 85 -1.46 7.21 8.39
N LEU A 86 -0.63 7.94 9.14
CA LEU A 86 0.66 7.49 9.64
C LEU A 86 0.56 7.32 11.17
N ALA A 87 1.03 6.17 11.66
CA ALA A 87 1.08 5.86 13.08
C ALA A 87 2.52 6.00 13.59
N ASN A 88 2.75 6.84 14.59
CA ASN A 88 3.98 6.80 15.37
C ASN A 88 3.80 5.82 16.54
N ILE A 89 4.49 4.67 16.46
CA ILE A 89 4.58 3.65 17.52
C ILE A 89 5.98 3.65 18.18
N GLY A 90 6.75 4.74 18.02
CA GLY A 90 8.13 4.87 18.50
C GLY A 90 9.21 4.53 17.47
N GLN A 91 8.86 4.39 16.19
CA GLN A 91 9.85 4.17 15.13
C GLN A 91 10.58 5.48 14.72
N LYS A 92 11.82 5.35 14.25
CA LYS A 92 12.65 6.48 13.80
C LYS A 92 12.48 6.71 12.30
N GLU A 93 11.41 7.41 11.93
CA GLU A 93 11.06 7.75 10.53
C GLU A 93 10.82 9.26 10.38
N ASP A 94 11.07 9.82 9.20
CA ASP A 94 10.67 11.20 8.88
C ASP A 94 9.19 11.25 8.45
N PHE A 95 8.33 11.39 9.45
CA PHE A 95 6.90 11.51 9.28
C PHE A 95 6.49 12.73 8.44
N GLU A 96 7.26 13.83 8.45
CA GLU A 96 6.95 15.05 7.70
C GLU A 96 7.40 14.97 6.24
N GLU A 97 8.49 14.27 5.92
CA GLU A 97 8.77 13.85 4.54
C GLU A 97 7.65 12.96 4.03
N ALA A 98 7.23 11.96 4.81
CA ALA A 98 6.17 11.04 4.43
C ALA A 98 4.81 11.77 4.23
N ARG A 99 4.51 12.80 5.04
CA ARG A 99 3.36 13.71 4.86
C ARG A 99 3.44 14.48 3.55
N LYS A 100 4.55 15.17 3.29
CA LYS A 100 4.79 15.93 2.05
C LYS A 100 4.67 15.03 0.83
N LYS A 101 5.18 13.79 0.93
CA LYS A 101 5.04 12.76 -0.10
C LYS A 101 3.57 12.37 -0.33
N ALA A 102 2.82 12.05 0.73
CA ALA A 102 1.40 11.69 0.61
C ALA A 102 0.55 12.81 -0.03
N LEU A 103 0.77 14.07 0.38
CA LEU A 103 0.11 15.24 -0.22
C LEU A 103 0.50 15.41 -1.70
N LYS A 104 1.78 15.29 -2.05
CA LYS A 104 2.25 15.34 -3.45
C LYS A 104 1.62 14.26 -4.33
N LEU A 105 1.34 13.08 -3.78
CA LEU A 105 0.65 11.99 -4.48
C LEU A 105 -0.88 12.21 -4.60
N GLY A 106 -1.42 13.24 -3.93
CA GLY A 106 -2.82 13.63 -3.99
C GLY A 106 -3.69 13.01 -2.91
N ALA A 107 -3.15 12.72 -1.71
CA ALA A 107 -3.98 12.47 -0.54
C ALA A 107 -4.82 13.71 -0.20
N LYS A 108 -6.11 13.52 0.07
CA LYS A 108 -7.08 14.55 0.46
C LYS A 108 -6.76 15.17 1.82
N LYS A 109 -6.23 14.36 2.73
CA LYS A 109 -5.83 14.74 4.10
C LYS A 109 -4.76 13.77 4.60
N VAL A 110 -3.92 14.21 5.52
CA VAL A 110 -2.88 13.38 6.15
C VAL A 110 -2.93 13.52 7.67
N PHE A 111 -3.15 12.40 8.35
CA PHE A 111 -3.05 12.28 9.80
C PHE A 111 -1.72 11.66 10.19
N ILE A 112 -1.12 12.19 11.26
CA ILE A 112 0.03 11.60 11.94
C ILE A 112 -0.36 11.55 13.41
N GLU A 113 -0.68 10.37 13.91
CA GLU A 113 -1.09 10.19 15.30
C GLU A 113 0.05 9.53 16.06
N ASP A 114 0.40 10.11 17.21
CA ASP A 114 1.25 9.43 18.18
C ASP A 114 0.40 8.46 19.00
N VAL A 115 0.66 7.17 18.79
CA VAL A 115 0.03 6.06 19.49
C VAL A 115 1.06 5.29 20.32
N SER A 116 2.26 5.84 20.54
CA SER A 116 3.33 5.17 21.29
C SER A 116 2.97 4.93 22.75
N LYS A 117 2.37 5.92 23.42
CA LYS A 117 1.83 5.79 24.77
C LYS A 117 0.73 4.73 24.81
N GLU A 118 -0.26 4.85 23.93
CA GLU A 118 -1.36 3.90 23.81
C GLU A 118 -0.86 2.46 23.57
N PHE A 119 0.17 2.29 22.74
CA PHE A 119 0.80 1.00 22.47
C PHE A 119 1.46 0.40 23.71
N VAL A 120 2.17 1.21 24.51
CA VAL A 120 2.79 0.76 25.77
C VAL A 120 1.73 0.35 26.79
N GLU A 121 0.77 1.24 27.06
CA GLU A 121 -0.17 1.09 28.17
C GLU A 121 -1.21 -0.01 27.91
N GLU A 122 -1.74 -0.09 26.68
CA GLU A 122 -2.90 -0.95 26.36
C GLU A 122 -2.51 -2.29 25.69
N PHE A 123 -1.27 -2.44 25.21
CA PHE A 123 -0.85 -3.66 24.50
C PHE A 123 0.43 -4.28 25.08
N ILE A 124 1.47 -3.50 25.35
CA ILE A 124 2.73 -4.04 25.88
C ILE A 124 2.59 -4.46 27.35
N TRP A 125 2.05 -3.60 28.22
CA TRP A 125 1.90 -3.95 29.64
C TRP A 125 1.00 -5.18 29.86
N PRO A 126 -0.20 -5.31 29.25
CA PRO A 126 -1.01 -6.52 29.38
C PRO A 126 -0.33 -7.79 28.84
N ALA A 127 0.44 -7.68 27.75
CA ALA A 127 1.21 -8.81 27.22
C ALA A 127 2.33 -9.26 28.18
N ILE A 128 3.02 -8.32 28.84
CA ILE A 128 4.04 -8.64 29.85
C ILE A 128 3.39 -9.24 31.11
N GLN A 129 2.30 -8.64 31.60
CA GLN A 129 1.55 -9.12 32.78
C GLN A 129 1.03 -10.55 32.60
N SER A 130 0.56 -10.89 31.40
CA SER A 130 0.11 -12.24 31.04
C SER A 130 1.25 -13.20 30.66
N SER A 131 2.52 -12.76 30.71
CA SER A 131 3.68 -13.51 30.22
C SER A 131 3.51 -14.03 28.78
N ALA A 132 2.86 -13.23 27.92
CA ALA A 132 2.48 -13.63 26.57
C ALA A 132 3.71 -13.88 25.69
N LEU A 133 3.92 -15.14 25.34
CA LEU A 133 5.07 -15.63 24.60
C LEU A 133 4.61 -16.59 23.51
N TYR A 134 5.06 -16.38 22.27
CA TYR A 134 4.73 -17.25 21.15
C TYR A 134 5.87 -18.23 20.87
N GLU A 135 5.54 -19.52 20.75
CA GLU A 135 6.51 -20.63 20.56
C GLU A 135 7.70 -20.56 21.54
N ASP A 136 7.40 -20.24 22.80
CA ASP A 136 8.35 -20.11 23.93
C ASP A 136 9.55 -19.18 23.69
N ARG A 137 9.47 -18.27 22.70
CA ARG A 137 10.60 -17.43 22.28
C ARG A 137 10.24 -16.03 21.82
N TYR A 138 9.09 -15.82 21.16
CA TYR A 138 8.77 -14.56 20.50
C TYR A 138 7.80 -13.69 21.32
N LEU A 139 8.30 -12.52 21.75
CA LEU A 139 7.57 -11.51 22.55
C LEU A 139 6.55 -10.68 21.74
N LEU A 140 5.96 -11.25 20.68
CA LEU A 140 4.77 -10.73 19.98
C LEU A 140 4.80 -9.28 19.46
N GLY A 141 5.93 -8.56 19.46
CA GLY A 141 5.98 -7.11 19.22
C GLY A 141 5.29 -6.63 17.94
N THR A 142 5.41 -7.37 16.82
CA THR A 142 4.66 -7.04 15.59
C THR A 142 3.17 -7.37 15.72
N SER A 143 2.83 -8.50 16.36
CA SER A 143 1.45 -8.90 16.62
C SER A 143 0.69 -7.88 17.45
N LEU A 144 1.32 -7.30 18.47
CA LEU A 144 0.72 -6.31 19.38
C LEU A 144 0.58 -4.92 18.72
N ALA A 145 1.53 -4.52 17.87
CA ALA A 145 1.50 -3.22 17.22
C ALA A 145 0.37 -3.06 16.18
N ARG A 146 -0.01 -4.14 15.47
CA ARG A 146 -1.03 -4.02 14.39
C ARG A 146 -2.43 -3.66 14.90
N PRO A 147 -2.96 -4.27 15.98
CA PRO A 147 -4.24 -3.84 16.55
C PRO A 147 -4.24 -2.39 17.03
N CYS A 148 -3.14 -1.89 17.62
CA CYS A 148 -3.02 -0.48 18.01
C CYS A 148 -3.16 0.48 16.81
N ILE A 149 -2.40 0.21 15.74
CA ILE A 149 -2.49 1.00 14.49
C ILE A 149 -3.89 0.90 13.87
N ALA A 150 -4.47 -0.29 13.82
CA ALA A 150 -5.80 -0.53 13.26
C ALA A 150 -6.91 0.16 14.07
N ARG A 151 -6.82 0.17 15.41
CA ARG A 151 -7.76 0.88 16.31
C ARG A 151 -7.83 2.36 15.95
N LYS A 152 -6.68 3.03 15.87
CA LYS A 152 -6.62 4.45 15.49
C LYS A 152 -7.05 4.70 14.04
N GLN A 153 -6.76 3.78 13.12
CA GLN A 153 -7.25 3.85 11.74
C GLN A 153 -8.79 3.84 11.66
N VAL A 154 -9.45 3.00 12.46
CA VAL A 154 -10.92 2.95 12.55
C VAL A 154 -11.48 4.23 13.19
N GLU A 155 -10.86 4.74 14.26
CA GLU A 155 -11.27 6.02 14.87
C GLU A 155 -11.22 7.19 13.86
N ILE A 156 -10.15 7.29 13.06
CA ILE A 156 -10.04 8.29 12.00
C ILE A 156 -11.11 8.08 10.92
N ALA A 157 -11.37 6.83 10.53
CA ALA A 157 -12.40 6.53 9.53
C ALA A 157 -13.80 6.95 10.01
N GLN A 158 -14.13 6.68 11.28
CA GLN A 158 -15.38 7.14 11.90
C GLN A 158 -15.45 8.67 11.98
N ARG A 159 -14.37 9.33 12.44
CA ARG A 159 -14.26 10.81 12.55
C ARG A 159 -14.47 11.52 11.22
N GLU A 160 -13.93 10.97 10.13
CA GLU A 160 -13.98 11.56 8.79
C GLU A 160 -15.16 11.03 7.94
N GLY A 161 -16.05 10.20 8.50
CA GLY A 161 -17.17 9.58 7.78
C GLY A 161 -16.76 8.63 6.65
N ALA A 162 -15.53 8.10 6.69
CA ALA A 162 -14.99 7.20 5.68
C ALA A 162 -15.60 5.80 5.82
N LYS A 163 -16.15 5.28 4.73
CA LYS A 163 -16.76 3.94 4.68
C LYS A 163 -15.72 2.83 4.46
N TYR A 164 -14.49 3.21 4.09
CA TYR A 164 -13.43 2.30 3.69
C TYR A 164 -12.15 2.52 4.49
N VAL A 165 -11.44 1.43 4.77
CA VAL A 165 -10.06 1.43 5.26
C VAL A 165 -9.19 0.61 4.31
N SER A 166 -7.91 0.94 4.21
CA SER A 166 -6.96 0.22 3.35
C SER A 166 -5.60 0.07 4.03
N HIS A 167 -4.86 -0.99 3.68
CA HIS A 167 -3.53 -1.23 4.23
C HIS A 167 -2.54 -1.75 3.18
N GLY A 168 -1.24 -1.50 3.39
CA GLY A 168 -0.17 -2.01 2.55
C GLY A 168 0.28 -3.45 2.82
N ALA A 169 -0.32 -4.17 3.78
CA ALA A 169 0.09 -5.53 4.14
C ALA A 169 -0.06 -6.51 2.95
N THR A 170 0.91 -7.43 2.81
CA THR A 170 0.97 -8.35 1.66
C THR A 170 -0.08 -9.45 1.77
N GLY A 171 -0.59 -9.91 0.61
CA GLY A 171 -1.64 -10.92 0.50
C GLY A 171 -1.31 -12.31 1.08
N LYS A 172 -0.06 -12.55 1.49
CA LYS A 172 0.44 -13.82 2.04
C LYS A 172 0.98 -13.71 3.47
N GLY A 173 0.95 -12.52 4.08
CA GLY A 173 1.49 -12.29 5.42
C GLY A 173 0.43 -12.32 6.53
N ASN A 174 0.86 -12.42 7.78
CA ASN A 174 -0.04 -12.39 8.95
C ASN A 174 -0.60 -10.99 9.23
N ASP A 175 0.08 -9.93 8.80
CA ASP A 175 -0.30 -8.55 9.10
C ASP A 175 -1.66 -8.14 8.52
N GLN A 176 -2.04 -8.66 7.33
CA GLN A 176 -3.38 -8.41 6.77
C GLN A 176 -4.47 -8.91 7.73
N VAL A 177 -4.31 -10.11 8.30
CA VAL A 177 -5.27 -10.71 9.23
C VAL A 177 -5.36 -9.89 10.52
N ARG A 178 -4.22 -9.42 11.04
CA ARG A 178 -4.17 -8.59 12.25
C ARG A 178 -4.88 -7.23 12.06
N PHE A 179 -4.68 -6.58 10.91
CA PHE A 179 -5.41 -5.36 10.55
C PHE A 179 -6.90 -5.64 10.38
N GLU A 180 -7.25 -6.59 9.53
CA GLU A 180 -8.64 -6.87 9.14
C GLU A 180 -9.51 -7.30 10.32
N LEU A 181 -9.06 -8.24 11.14
CA LEU A 181 -9.82 -8.68 12.32
C LEU A 181 -10.04 -7.54 13.32
N THR A 182 -9.05 -6.65 13.51
CA THR A 182 -9.22 -5.49 14.39
C THR A 182 -10.20 -4.47 13.80
N CYS A 183 -10.15 -4.23 12.48
CA CYS A 183 -11.10 -3.35 11.81
C CYS A 183 -12.54 -3.88 11.93
N TYR A 184 -12.74 -5.18 11.70
CA TYR A 184 -14.07 -5.80 11.80
C TYR A 184 -14.58 -5.93 13.24
N SER A 185 -13.71 -6.10 14.24
CA SER A 185 -14.14 -6.13 15.65
C SER A 185 -14.56 -4.76 16.18
N LEU A 186 -13.93 -3.68 15.71
CA LEU A 186 -14.20 -2.31 16.17
C LEU A 186 -15.27 -1.59 15.34
N ALA A 187 -15.42 -1.94 14.06
CA ALA A 187 -16.43 -1.38 13.17
C ALA A 187 -16.90 -2.45 12.16
N PRO A 188 -17.84 -3.35 12.54
CA PRO A 188 -18.30 -4.45 11.67
C PRO A 188 -18.82 -4.03 10.29
N GLN A 189 -19.30 -2.78 10.17
CA GLN A 189 -19.80 -2.17 8.94
C GLN A 189 -18.71 -1.61 8.01
N ILE A 190 -17.45 -1.58 8.44
CA ILE A 190 -16.35 -0.97 7.69
C ILE A 190 -15.88 -1.89 6.55
N LYS A 191 -15.61 -1.31 5.38
CA LYS A 191 -15.16 -2.08 4.22
C LYS A 191 -13.64 -2.00 4.09
N VAL A 192 -12.94 -3.13 4.23
CA VAL A 192 -11.49 -3.17 4.01
C VAL A 192 -11.20 -3.33 2.52
N ILE A 193 -10.34 -2.46 1.99
CA ILE A 193 -9.73 -2.59 0.67
C ILE A 193 -8.29 -3.09 0.90
N ALA A 194 -7.99 -4.31 0.45
CA ALA A 194 -6.67 -4.93 0.57
C ALA A 194 -6.07 -5.15 -0.82
N PRO A 195 -5.36 -4.17 -1.42
CA PRO A 195 -4.96 -4.23 -2.83
C PRO A 195 -4.14 -5.47 -3.18
N TRP A 196 -3.26 -5.94 -2.29
CA TRP A 196 -2.48 -7.16 -2.51
C TRP A 196 -3.30 -8.48 -2.57
N ARG A 197 -4.61 -8.44 -2.35
CA ARG A 197 -5.56 -9.54 -2.59
C ARG A 197 -6.53 -9.28 -3.76
N MET A 198 -6.49 -8.10 -4.37
CA MET A 198 -7.37 -7.71 -5.48
C MET A 198 -6.76 -8.06 -6.84
N PRO A 199 -7.44 -8.83 -7.71
CA PRO A 199 -6.94 -9.20 -9.04
C PRO A 199 -6.49 -7.99 -9.87
N GLU A 200 -7.20 -6.88 -9.81
CA GLU A 200 -6.93 -5.65 -10.55
C GLU A 200 -5.60 -4.99 -10.16
N PHE A 201 -5.13 -5.24 -8.94
CA PHE A 201 -3.87 -4.70 -8.42
C PHE A 201 -2.72 -5.69 -8.59
N TYR A 202 -2.86 -6.95 -8.14
CA TYR A 202 -1.75 -7.90 -8.23
C TYR A 202 -1.47 -8.36 -9.67
N ASN A 203 -2.46 -8.35 -10.57
CA ASN A 203 -2.19 -8.62 -11.99
C ASN A 203 -1.39 -7.48 -12.65
N ARG A 204 -1.62 -6.23 -12.22
CA ARG A 204 -0.92 -5.02 -12.69
C ARG A 204 0.49 -4.87 -12.08
N PHE A 205 0.69 -5.37 -10.86
CA PHE A 205 1.96 -5.26 -10.12
C PHE A 205 2.43 -6.65 -9.66
N GLN A 206 3.14 -7.35 -10.56
CA GLN A 206 3.74 -8.66 -10.30
C GLN A 206 4.92 -8.58 -9.33
N GLY A 207 5.55 -7.41 -9.20
CA GLY A 207 6.53 -7.15 -8.16
C GLY A 207 7.06 -5.73 -8.08
N ARG A 208 8.17 -5.59 -7.34
CA ARG A 208 8.79 -4.29 -7.04
C ARG A 208 9.18 -3.49 -8.29
N ASN A 209 9.55 -4.15 -9.37
CA ASN A 209 9.94 -3.45 -10.61
C ASN A 209 8.76 -2.69 -11.22
N ASP A 210 7.58 -3.30 -11.26
CA ASP A 210 6.36 -2.68 -11.81
C ASP A 210 5.91 -1.51 -10.93
N LEU A 211 5.99 -1.66 -9.60
CA LEU A 211 5.76 -0.56 -8.66
C LEU A 211 6.74 0.60 -8.87
N MET A 212 8.02 0.32 -9.13
CA MET A 212 9.03 1.34 -9.44
C MET A 212 8.80 1.99 -10.80
N GLU A 213 8.36 1.23 -11.82
CA GLU A 213 8.02 1.72 -13.16
C GLU A 213 6.82 2.67 -13.09
N TYR A 214 5.75 2.20 -12.46
CA TYR A 214 4.54 2.96 -12.14
C TYR A 214 4.93 4.24 -11.35
N ALA A 215 5.83 4.14 -10.36
CA ALA A 215 6.29 5.29 -9.58
C ALA A 215 7.06 6.36 -10.38
N LYS A 216 7.77 6.00 -11.45
CA LYS A 216 8.39 7.00 -12.35
C LYS A 216 7.34 7.88 -13.02
N VAL A 217 6.14 7.35 -13.28
CA VAL A 217 5.07 8.07 -14.01
C VAL A 217 4.59 9.27 -13.21
N TRP A 218 4.22 9.11 -11.92
CA TRP A 218 3.80 10.27 -11.10
C TRP A 218 4.94 11.08 -10.51
N LEU A 219 6.16 10.53 -10.40
CA LEU A 219 7.33 11.36 -10.07
C LEU A 219 7.62 12.40 -11.17
N ARG A 220 7.18 12.13 -12.42
CA ARG A 220 7.25 13.03 -13.58
C ARG A 220 6.01 13.88 -13.80
N LEU A 221 4.89 13.63 -13.11
CA LEU A 221 3.70 14.48 -13.27
C LEU A 221 4.05 15.91 -12.85
N PRO A 222 3.63 16.93 -13.62
CA PRO A 222 3.84 18.31 -13.24
C PRO A 222 3.20 18.56 -11.87
N LYS A 223 3.86 19.38 -11.04
CA LYS A 223 3.24 19.89 -9.82
C LYS A 223 1.95 20.58 -10.25
N HIS A 224 0.79 20.17 -9.70
CA HIS A 224 -0.43 20.93 -9.93
C HIS A 224 -0.22 22.38 -9.45
N PRO A 225 -0.76 23.37 -10.19
CA PRO A 225 -0.58 24.79 -9.90
C PRO A 225 -1.22 25.19 -8.57
#